data_AF-A0A4Q1CGX9-F1
#
_entry.id   AF-A0A4Q1CGX9-F1
#
_cell.length_a   1.000
_cell.length_b   1.000
_cell.length_c   1.000
_cell.angle_alpha   90.00
_cell.angle_beta   90.00
_cell.angle_gamma   90.00
#
_symmetry.space_group_name_H-M   'P 1'
#
loop_
_entity.id
_entity.type
_entity.pdbx_description
1 polymer ?
#
loop_
_entity_poly.entity_id
_entity_poly.type
_entity_poly.pdbx_seq_one_letter_code
_entity_poly.pdbx_strand_id
1 'polypeptide(L)'
;MKKPLLLAILFLANTTIFAQDFRPLADIKFATAEECRTYNSKALEAADFILSTPVNGSDVNRLSAMSFLIKWMTSTADYTFELNADVTKYGKEEDMLLAVYMACLTKFVMDNADKGKDSKEITYGAMKLFADYCANEKNNVQSNKRLKKLLDANKEGKLKEYLKL
;
A
#
# COMPACT_ATOMS: atom_id res chain seq x y z
N MET A 1 52.10 -11.99 11.63
CA MET A 1 50.89 -12.18 12.46
C MET A 1 49.67 -11.88 11.62
N LYS A 2 48.81 -12.88 11.43
CA LYS A 2 47.57 -12.81 10.64
C LYS A 2 46.54 -12.01 11.43
N LYS A 3 45.96 -10.96 10.83
CA LYS A 3 44.64 -10.33 11.11
C LYS A 3 44.67 -8.94 10.46
N PRO A 4 43.97 -8.76 9.33
CA PRO A 4 42.60 -8.26 9.47
C PRO A 4 41.64 -8.98 8.52
N LEU A 5 41.28 -10.22 8.84
CA LEU A 5 40.15 -10.92 8.21
C LEU A 5 38.90 -10.84 9.09
N LEU A 6 38.73 -9.76 9.86
CA LEU A 6 37.58 -9.60 10.77
C LEU A 6 36.64 -8.44 10.43
N LEU A 7 36.97 -7.56 9.48
CA LEU A 7 36.08 -6.45 9.10
C LEU A 7 35.21 -6.71 7.85
N ALA A 8 35.44 -7.79 7.10
CA ALA A 8 34.75 -8.02 5.83
C ALA A 8 33.41 -8.79 5.95
N ILE A 9 32.98 -9.18 7.15
CA ILE A 9 31.81 -10.06 7.34
C ILE A 9 30.52 -9.30 7.67
N LEU A 10 30.57 -7.98 7.93
CA LEU A 10 29.37 -7.22 8.35
C LEU A 10 28.46 -6.72 7.21
N PHE A 11 28.66 -7.14 5.96
CA PHE A 11 27.90 -6.65 4.81
C PHE A 11 26.84 -7.61 4.25
N LEU A 12 26.62 -8.76 4.89
CA LEU A 12 25.74 -9.83 4.37
C LEU A 12 24.54 -10.09 5.30
N ALA A 13 23.69 -9.09 5.52
CA ALA A 13 22.34 -9.32 6.07
C ALA A 13 21.39 -8.12 5.83
N ASN A 14 21.17 -7.75 4.55
CA ASN A 14 19.98 -6.97 4.17
C ASN A 14 19.01 -7.86 3.40
N THR A 15 18.77 -9.08 3.88
CA THR A 15 17.53 -9.76 3.54
C THR A 15 16.46 -9.11 4.41
N THR A 16 15.57 -8.34 3.78
CA THR A 16 14.37 -7.81 4.43
C THR A 16 13.46 -8.99 4.77
N ILE A 17 13.74 -9.65 5.88
CA ILE A 17 12.81 -10.59 6.48
C ILE A 17 11.67 -9.72 7.00
N PHE A 18 10.49 -9.82 6.38
CA PHE A 18 9.26 -9.23 6.89
C PHE A 18 8.85 -9.97 8.17
N ALA A 19 9.54 -9.69 9.27
CA ALA A 19 9.25 -10.23 10.60
C ALA A 19 8.13 -9.46 11.31
N GLN A 20 7.49 -8.50 10.62
CA GLN A 20 6.41 -7.71 11.20
C GLN A 20 5.15 -8.58 11.35
N ASP A 21 4.79 -8.83 12.60
CA ASP A 21 3.54 -9.47 12.97
C ASP A 21 2.44 -8.41 13.07
N PHE A 22 1.52 -8.42 12.11
CA PHE A 22 0.39 -7.50 12.03
C PHE A 22 -0.84 -8.02 12.75
N ARG A 23 -0.86 -9.27 13.21
CA ARG A 23 -2.01 -9.88 13.90
C ARG A 23 -2.51 -9.04 15.08
N PRO A 24 -1.65 -8.47 15.95
CA PRO A 24 -2.11 -7.63 17.06
C PRO A 24 -2.82 -6.35 16.61
N LEU A 25 -2.56 -5.86 15.38
CA LEU A 25 -3.22 -4.65 14.88
C LEU A 25 -4.69 -4.89 14.54
N ALA A 26 -5.08 -6.15 14.28
CA ALA A 26 -6.46 -6.49 13.93
C ALA A 26 -7.46 -6.19 15.06
N ASP A 27 -7.02 -6.17 16.32
CA ASP A 27 -7.87 -5.96 17.48
C ASP A 27 -7.93 -4.50 17.94
N ILE A 28 -7.07 -3.63 17.40
CA ILE A 28 -7.06 -2.21 17.71
C ILE A 28 -8.41 -1.58 17.33
N LYS A 29 -8.91 -0.71 18.21
CA LYS A 29 -10.07 0.14 18.01
C LYS A 29 -9.69 1.54 18.47
N PHE A 30 -10.03 2.55 17.69
CA PHE A 30 -9.77 3.94 18.06
C PHE A 30 -11.00 4.52 18.73
N ALA A 31 -10.87 4.99 19.96
CA ALA A 31 -11.94 5.70 20.66
C ALA A 31 -12.00 7.17 20.25
N THR A 32 -10.87 7.74 19.83
CA THR A 32 -10.73 9.17 19.46
C THR A 32 -9.83 9.34 18.24
N ALA A 33 -9.95 10.49 17.57
CA ALA A 33 -9.07 10.87 16.46
C ALA A 33 -7.61 11.05 16.93
N GLU A 34 -7.42 11.59 18.13
CA GLU A 34 -6.11 11.74 18.78
C GLU A 34 -5.44 10.40 19.00
N GLU A 35 -6.18 9.40 19.49
CA GLU A 35 -5.69 8.03 19.62
C GLU A 35 -5.30 7.46 18.25
N CYS A 36 -6.17 7.60 17.25
CA CYS A 36 -5.89 7.17 15.87
C CYS A 36 -4.58 7.76 15.33
N ARG A 37 -4.32 9.05 15.59
CA ARG A 37 -3.10 9.75 15.18
C ARG A 37 -1.83 9.12 15.75
N THR A 38 -1.87 8.58 16.97
CA THR A 38 -0.71 7.88 17.56
C THR A 38 -0.30 6.62 16.78
N TYR A 39 -1.21 6.10 15.95
CA TYR A 39 -0.99 4.94 15.10
C TYR A 39 -0.65 5.27 13.65
N ASN A 40 -0.42 6.54 13.28
CA ASN A 40 -0.05 6.91 11.90
C ASN A 40 1.17 6.15 11.39
N SER A 41 2.22 5.98 12.22
CA SER A 41 3.39 5.18 11.83
C SER A 41 3.01 3.72 11.53
N LYS A 42 2.07 3.15 12.28
CA LYS A 42 1.59 1.77 12.05
C LYS A 42 0.73 1.66 10.80
N ALA A 43 0.00 2.72 10.43
CA ALA A 43 -0.72 2.77 9.15
C ALA A 43 0.25 2.80 7.97
N LEU A 44 1.33 3.57 8.06
CA LEU A 44 2.37 3.52 7.03
C LEU A 44 3.02 2.14 6.93
N GLU A 45 3.43 1.54 8.06
CA GLU A 45 4.01 0.20 8.10
C GLU A 45 3.07 -0.86 7.49
N ALA A 46 1.77 -0.82 7.82
CA ALA A 46 0.77 -1.73 7.27
C ALA A 46 0.58 -1.54 5.76
N ALA A 47 0.56 -0.29 5.29
CA ALA A 47 0.49 0.02 3.86
C ALA A 47 1.73 -0.50 3.12
N ASP A 48 2.92 -0.24 3.63
CA ASP A 48 4.18 -0.72 3.03
C ASP A 48 4.25 -2.25 3.01
N PHE A 49 3.78 -2.93 4.05
CA PHE A 49 3.70 -4.39 4.08
C PHE A 49 2.77 -4.94 2.98
N ILE A 50 1.58 -4.36 2.81
CA ILE A 50 0.64 -4.78 1.76
C ILE A 50 1.23 -4.53 0.36
N LEU A 51 1.97 -3.43 0.17
CA LEU A 51 2.56 -3.04 -1.12
C LEU A 51 3.88 -3.76 -1.43
N SER A 52 4.50 -4.41 -0.45
CA SER A 52 5.74 -5.16 -0.62
C SER A 52 5.53 -6.68 -0.67
N THR A 53 4.30 -7.15 -0.42
CA THR A 53 3.94 -8.57 -0.48
C THR A 53 3.04 -8.88 -1.67
N PRO A 54 3.11 -10.09 -2.24
CA PRO A 54 2.19 -10.51 -3.28
C PRO A 54 0.74 -10.56 -2.81
N VAL A 55 -0.20 -10.51 -3.75
CA VAL A 55 -1.61 -10.75 -3.45
C VAL A 55 -1.76 -12.16 -2.89
N ASN A 56 -2.21 -12.23 -1.63
CA ASN A 56 -2.50 -13.47 -0.94
C ASN A 56 -3.67 -13.26 0.03
N GLY A 57 -4.85 -13.79 -0.32
CA GLY A 57 -6.06 -13.69 0.51
C GLY A 57 -6.09 -14.61 1.72
N SER A 58 -5.14 -15.55 1.86
CA SER A 58 -5.05 -16.44 3.03
C SER A 58 -3.95 -16.05 4.02
N ASP A 59 -3.16 -15.00 3.71
CA ASP A 59 -2.14 -14.49 4.63
C ASP A 59 -2.79 -13.69 5.77
N VAL A 60 -2.77 -14.27 6.97
CA VAL A 60 -3.35 -13.66 8.17
C VAL A 60 -2.72 -12.30 8.48
N ASN A 61 -1.41 -12.11 8.31
CA ASN A 61 -0.79 -10.81 8.55
C ASN A 61 -1.31 -9.76 7.57
N ARG A 62 -1.51 -10.14 6.31
CA ARG A 62 -2.05 -9.25 5.28
C ARG A 62 -3.50 -8.88 5.57
N LEU A 63 -4.32 -9.85 5.99
CA LEU A 63 -5.69 -9.60 6.41
C LEU A 63 -5.76 -8.71 7.66
N SER A 64 -4.87 -8.89 8.63
CA SER A 64 -4.78 -8.05 9.82
C SER A 64 -4.32 -6.62 9.50
N ALA A 65 -3.32 -6.46 8.64
CA ALA A 65 -2.88 -5.16 8.13
C ALA A 65 -4.01 -4.43 7.38
N MET A 66 -4.73 -5.15 6.51
CA MET A 66 -5.89 -4.62 5.79
C MET A 66 -7.00 -4.17 6.75
N SER A 67 -7.35 -5.00 7.73
CA SER A 67 -8.37 -4.68 8.74
C SER A 67 -8.00 -3.44 9.54
N PHE A 68 -6.74 -3.35 9.95
CA PHE A 68 -6.20 -2.20 10.65
C PHE A 68 -6.25 -0.93 9.79
N LEU A 69 -5.83 -0.99 8.51
CA LEU A 69 -5.91 0.15 7.60
C LEU A 69 -7.33 0.65 7.41
N ILE A 70 -8.31 -0.25 7.22
CA ILE A 70 -9.72 0.14 7.10
C ILE A 70 -10.14 0.95 8.32
N LYS A 71 -9.86 0.45 9.53
CA LYS A 71 -10.20 1.15 10.77
C LYS A 71 -9.49 2.49 10.90
N TRP A 72 -8.21 2.56 10.53
CA TRP A 72 -7.44 3.79 10.62
C TRP A 72 -7.96 4.84 9.63
N MET A 73 -8.19 4.44 8.37
CA MET A 73 -8.72 5.31 7.32
C MET A 73 -10.11 5.85 7.66
N THR A 74 -10.95 5.10 8.37
CA THR A 74 -12.29 5.55 8.79
C THR A 74 -12.30 6.34 10.10
N SER A 75 -11.21 6.33 10.86
CA SER A 75 -11.13 6.96 12.19
C SER A 75 -10.21 8.18 12.26
N THR A 76 -9.33 8.36 11.27
CA THR A 76 -8.42 9.51 11.23
C THR A 76 -9.17 10.80 10.92
N ALA A 77 -8.83 11.88 11.63
CA ALA A 77 -9.35 13.23 11.36
C ALA A 77 -8.41 14.07 10.47
N ASP A 78 -7.18 13.58 10.26
CA ASP A 78 -6.14 14.34 9.54
C ASP A 78 -6.20 14.10 8.02
N TYR A 79 -6.85 13.02 7.58
CA TYR A 79 -6.90 12.61 6.18
C TYR A 79 -8.33 12.24 5.76
N THR A 80 -8.68 12.60 4.54
CA THR A 80 -9.95 12.22 3.91
C THR A 80 -9.65 11.40 2.67
N PHE A 81 -10.32 10.26 2.53
CA PHE A 81 -10.10 9.33 1.42
C PHE A 81 -11.35 9.22 0.55
N GLU A 82 -11.19 9.48 -0.74
CA GLU A 82 -12.19 9.14 -1.75
C GLU A 82 -11.88 7.74 -2.31
N LEU A 83 -12.68 6.75 -1.92
CA LEU A 83 -12.50 5.37 -2.38
C LEU A 83 -13.13 5.19 -3.76
N ASN A 84 -12.28 4.99 -4.78
CA ASN A 84 -12.72 4.56 -6.08
C ASN A 84 -12.87 3.03 -6.15
N ALA A 85 -14.09 2.53 -5.93
CA ALA A 85 -14.37 1.09 -5.99
C ALA A 85 -14.14 0.46 -7.37
N ASP A 86 -13.97 1.24 -8.45
CA ASP A 86 -13.69 0.70 -9.78
C ASP A 86 -12.36 -0.08 -9.85
N VAL A 87 -11.49 0.07 -8.86
CA VAL A 87 -10.24 -0.69 -8.77
C VAL A 87 -10.46 -2.20 -8.69
N THR A 88 -11.60 -2.66 -8.17
CA THR A 88 -11.95 -4.09 -8.11
C THR A 88 -12.07 -4.69 -9.51
N LYS A 89 -12.54 -3.91 -10.48
CA LYS A 89 -12.75 -4.32 -11.88
C LYS A 89 -11.44 -4.51 -12.67
N TYR A 90 -10.26 -4.34 -12.06
CA TYR A 90 -8.95 -4.55 -12.71
C TYR A 90 -8.46 -6.00 -12.64
N GLY A 91 -8.98 -6.84 -11.75
CA GLY A 91 -8.57 -8.24 -11.63
C GLY A 91 -9.68 -9.12 -11.09
N LYS A 92 -9.34 -10.35 -10.72
CA LYS A 92 -10.30 -11.29 -10.14
C LYS A 92 -10.31 -11.24 -8.61
N GLU A 93 -9.19 -10.86 -8.01
CA GLU A 93 -9.00 -10.75 -6.57
C GLU A 93 -9.55 -9.40 -6.06
N GLU A 94 -10.84 -9.15 -6.26
CA GLU A 94 -11.51 -7.85 -6.06
C GLU A 94 -11.19 -7.22 -4.70
N ASP A 95 -11.43 -7.94 -3.60
CA ASP A 95 -11.17 -7.45 -2.23
C ASP A 95 -9.69 -7.15 -1.99
N MET A 96 -8.80 -7.96 -2.58
CA MET A 96 -7.36 -7.77 -2.41
C MET A 96 -6.87 -6.57 -3.21
N LEU A 97 -7.44 -6.30 -4.38
CA LEU A 97 -7.14 -5.10 -5.17
C LEU A 97 -7.65 -3.84 -4.49
N LEU A 98 -8.83 -3.89 -3.89
CA LEU A 98 -9.32 -2.78 -3.08
C LEU A 98 -8.38 -2.53 -1.88
N ALA A 99 -7.89 -3.58 -1.22
CA ALA A 99 -6.92 -3.47 -0.14
C ALA A 99 -5.59 -2.84 -0.59
N VAL A 100 -5.06 -3.27 -1.74
CA VAL A 100 -3.85 -2.66 -2.33
C VAL A 100 -4.08 -1.18 -2.61
N TYR A 101 -5.24 -0.82 -3.16
CA TYR A 101 -5.56 0.58 -3.45
C TYR A 101 -5.67 1.43 -2.19
N MET A 102 -6.29 0.92 -1.12
CA MET A 102 -6.33 1.58 0.19
C MET A 102 -4.93 1.76 0.80
N ALA A 103 -4.04 0.78 0.64
CA ALA A 103 -2.64 0.91 1.02
C ALA A 103 -1.92 1.99 0.18
N CYS A 104 -2.18 2.07 -1.12
CA CYS A 104 -1.64 3.13 -2.00
C CYS A 104 -2.10 4.52 -1.58
N LEU A 105 -3.39 4.68 -1.26
CA LEU A 105 -3.95 5.93 -0.74
C LEU A 105 -3.25 6.34 0.55
N THR A 106 -3.17 5.43 1.52
CA THR A 106 -2.51 5.65 2.82
C THR A 106 -1.05 6.05 2.63
N LYS A 107 -0.30 5.29 1.84
CA LYS A 107 1.10 5.60 1.55
C LYS A 107 1.27 6.96 0.89
N PHE A 108 0.45 7.28 -0.10
CA PHE A 108 0.57 8.54 -0.83
C PHE A 108 0.34 9.75 0.07
N VAL A 109 -0.73 9.76 0.87
CA VAL A 109 -1.04 10.91 1.75
C VAL A 109 -0.01 11.09 2.86
N MET A 110 0.61 10.00 3.32
CA MET A 110 1.65 10.03 4.35
C MET A 110 3.01 10.49 3.79
N ASP A 111 3.39 10.01 2.61
CA ASP A 111 4.66 10.36 1.97
C ASP A 111 4.61 11.76 1.30
N ASN A 112 3.42 12.33 1.07
CA ASN A 112 3.24 13.59 0.33
C ASN A 112 2.25 14.53 1.07
N ALA A 113 2.60 14.98 2.27
CA ALA A 113 1.73 15.80 3.11
C ALA A 113 1.26 17.12 2.45
N ASP A 114 2.03 17.67 1.51
CA ASP A 114 1.70 18.86 0.72
C ASP A 114 0.60 18.58 -0.33
N LYS A 115 0.62 17.40 -0.95
CA LYS A 115 -0.34 16.96 -1.98
C LYS A 115 -1.53 16.19 -1.42
N GLY A 116 -1.41 15.70 -0.19
CA GLY A 116 -2.42 14.91 0.52
C GLY A 116 -3.71 15.66 0.90
N LYS A 117 -3.95 16.85 0.34
CA LYS A 117 -5.15 17.66 0.54
C LYS A 117 -5.99 17.85 -0.73
N ASP A 118 -5.42 17.56 -1.91
CA ASP A 118 -6.12 17.65 -3.20
C ASP A 118 -6.54 16.23 -3.62
N SER A 119 -7.85 15.98 -3.73
CA SER A 119 -8.38 14.65 -4.03
C SER A 119 -7.96 14.11 -5.39
N LYS A 120 -7.70 14.97 -6.39
CA LYS A 120 -7.19 14.56 -7.69
C LYS A 120 -5.73 14.14 -7.62
N GLU A 121 -4.91 14.89 -6.89
CA GLU A 121 -3.49 14.53 -6.69
C GLU A 121 -3.35 13.24 -5.86
N ILE A 122 -4.18 13.06 -4.83
CA ILE A 122 -4.27 11.80 -4.06
C ILE A 122 -4.65 10.64 -4.98
N THR A 123 -5.71 10.80 -5.77
CA THR A 123 -6.20 9.76 -6.69
C THR A 123 -5.12 9.40 -7.71
N TYR A 124 -4.50 10.40 -8.33
CA TYR A 124 -3.45 10.20 -9.32
C TYR A 124 -2.25 9.46 -8.72
N GLY A 125 -1.75 9.93 -7.57
CA GLY A 125 -0.62 9.35 -6.88
C GLY A 125 -0.87 7.90 -6.43
N ALA A 126 -2.02 7.64 -5.82
CA ALA A 126 -2.40 6.30 -5.40
C ALA A 126 -2.60 5.35 -6.60
N MET A 127 -3.21 5.81 -7.69
CA MET A 127 -3.38 4.99 -8.90
C MET A 127 -2.05 4.69 -9.59
N LYS A 128 -1.06 5.59 -9.50
CA LYS A 128 0.30 5.33 -9.98
C LYS A 128 0.97 4.23 -9.16
N LEU A 129 0.94 4.33 -7.83
CA LEU A 129 1.45 3.28 -6.94
C LEU A 129 0.75 1.94 -7.17
N PHE A 130 -0.57 1.96 -7.36
CA PHE A 130 -1.37 0.78 -7.65
C PHE A 130 -0.98 0.15 -9.00
N ALA A 131 -0.82 0.95 -10.05
CA ALA A 131 -0.37 0.46 -11.35
C ALA A 131 1.03 -0.15 -11.27
N ASP A 132 1.96 0.47 -10.54
CA ASP A 132 3.31 -0.04 -10.34
C ASP A 132 3.31 -1.36 -9.55
N TYR A 133 2.47 -1.47 -8.50
CA TYR A 133 2.26 -2.73 -7.77
C TYR A 133 1.72 -3.83 -8.69
N CYS A 134 0.70 -3.53 -9.50
CA CYS A 134 0.08 -4.49 -10.41
C CYS A 134 0.98 -4.88 -11.59
N ALA A 135 1.89 -4.00 -12.02
CA ALA A 135 2.85 -4.28 -13.08
C ALA A 135 3.97 -5.24 -12.63
N ASN A 136 4.21 -5.36 -11.33
CA ASN A 136 5.20 -6.28 -10.79
C ASN A 136 4.67 -7.72 -10.80
N GLU A 137 5.23 -8.56 -11.67
CA GLU A 137 4.83 -9.97 -11.84
C GLU A 137 4.93 -10.77 -10.53
N LYS A 138 5.85 -10.40 -9.63
CA LYS A 138 5.99 -11.06 -8.31
C LYS A 138 4.76 -10.89 -7.43
N ASN A 139 3.92 -9.89 -7.71
CA ASN A 139 2.73 -9.61 -6.91
C ASN A 139 1.53 -10.49 -7.27
N ASN A 140 1.65 -11.36 -8.28
CA ASN A 140 0.64 -12.36 -8.66
C ASN A 140 -0.75 -11.77 -8.98
N VAL A 141 -0.82 -10.53 -9.46
CA VAL A 141 -2.08 -9.89 -9.87
C VAL A 141 -2.54 -10.45 -11.21
N GLN A 142 -3.72 -11.07 -11.25
CA GLN A 142 -4.28 -11.58 -12.50
C GLN A 142 -4.80 -10.44 -13.38
N SER A 143 -4.05 -10.11 -14.42
CA SER A 143 -4.36 -9.00 -15.32
C SER A 143 -5.52 -9.29 -16.26
N ASN A 144 -6.58 -8.48 -16.17
CA ASN A 144 -7.64 -8.45 -17.17
C ASN A 144 -7.39 -7.34 -18.23
N LYS A 145 -8.28 -7.22 -19.23
CA LYS A 145 -8.14 -6.20 -20.29
C LYS A 145 -8.15 -4.76 -19.75
N ARG A 146 -8.89 -4.50 -18.67
CA ARG A 146 -8.98 -3.18 -18.05
C ARG A 146 -7.66 -2.80 -17.37
N LEU A 147 -7.06 -3.74 -16.65
CA LEU A 147 -5.76 -3.51 -15.99
C LEU A 147 -4.67 -3.26 -17.01
N LYS A 148 -4.62 -4.04 -18.10
CA LYS A 148 -3.65 -3.79 -19.19
C LYS A 148 -3.70 -2.34 -19.68
N LYS A 149 -4.91 -1.80 -19.95
CA LYS A 149 -5.07 -0.39 -20.36
C LYS A 149 -4.59 0.61 -19.31
N LEU A 150 -4.82 0.33 -18.02
CA LEU A 150 -4.30 1.16 -16.93
C LEU A 150 -2.76 1.15 -16.91
N LEU A 151 -2.16 -0.03 -17.03
CA LEU A 151 -0.70 -0.20 -17.02
C LEU A 151 -0.05 0.49 -18.23
N ASP A 152 -0.66 0.37 -19.41
CA ASP A 152 -0.19 1.05 -20.63
C ASP A 152 -0.27 2.57 -20.47
N ALA A 153 -1.40 3.10 -19.98
CA ALA A 153 -1.54 4.53 -19.71
C ALA A 153 -0.53 5.05 -18.68
N ASN A 154 -0.19 4.26 -17.65
CA ASN A 154 0.85 4.61 -16.69
C ASN A 154 2.25 4.66 -17.34
N LYS A 155 2.60 3.63 -18.13
CA LYS A 155 3.89 3.56 -18.85
C LYS A 155 4.07 4.68 -19.87
N GLU A 156 2.99 5.08 -20.54
CA GLU A 156 2.99 6.15 -21.55
C GLU A 156 2.90 7.56 -20.94
N GLY A 157 2.77 7.70 -19.62
CA GLY A 157 2.58 8.99 -18.96
C GLY A 157 1.19 9.61 -19.16
N LYS A 158 0.23 8.86 -19.69
CA LYS A 158 -1.16 9.28 -19.97
C LYS A 158 -2.14 8.90 -18.86
N LEU A 159 -1.64 8.59 -17.67
CA LEU A 159 -2.48 8.12 -16.57
C LEU A 159 -3.55 9.16 -16.15
N LYS A 160 -3.22 10.46 -16.11
CA LYS A 160 -4.22 11.50 -15.81
C LYS A 160 -5.38 11.51 -16.81
N GLU A 161 -5.08 11.38 -18.11
CA GLU A 161 -6.09 11.29 -19.17
C GLU A 161 -6.97 10.03 -19.00
N TYR A 162 -6.36 8.89 -18.74
CA TYR A 162 -7.07 7.62 -18.50
C TYR A 162 -8.04 7.72 -17.31
N LEU A 163 -7.60 8.38 -16.23
CA LEU A 163 -8.39 8.59 -15.01
C LEU A 163 -9.40 9.74 -15.12
N LYS A 164 -9.32 10.55 -16.19
CA LYS A 164 -10.13 11.76 -16.41
C LYS A 164 -9.98 12.79 -15.28
N LEU A 165 -8.74 12.99 -14.80
CA LEU A 165 -8.40 13.94 -13.73
C LEU A 165 -8.02 15.32 -14.27
#